data_AF-A0A3S0G871-F1
#
_entry.id   AF-A0A3S0G871-F1
#
_cell.length_a   1.000
_cell.length_b   1.000
_cell.length_c   1.000
_cell.angle_alpha   90.00
_cell.angle_beta   90.00
_cell.angle_gamma   90.00
#
_symmetry.space_group_name_H-M   'P 1'
#
loop_
_entity.id
_entity.type
_entity.pdbx_description
1 polymer ?
#
loop_
_entity_poly.entity_id
_entity_poly.type
_entity_poly.pdbx_seq_one_letter_code
_entity_poly.pdbx_strand_id
1 'polypeptide(L)'
;LVGQSGMGKSTLINALIPGAAAATREISEALDSGKHTTTHARLYRLDDESALIDSPGLQEFGLAHLTVGDIENAFPEFRPHVGRCSFRDCHHEAEPDCAVKQAVADGLIHPRRLEHFRKMIAGR
;
A
#
# COMPACT_ATOMS: atom_id res chain seq x y z
N LEU A 1 -1.93 8.34 -9.36
CA LEU A 1 -0.78 7.44 -9.20
C LEU A 1 -0.18 7.65 -7.83
N VAL A 2 0.01 6.56 -7.09
CA VAL A 2 0.59 6.56 -5.75
C VAL A 2 1.72 5.53 -5.74
N GLY A 3 2.82 5.86 -5.07
CA GLY A 3 3.99 4.98 -4.97
C GLY A 3 5.21 5.75 -4.47
N GLN A 4 6.23 5.04 -4.03
CA GLN A 4 7.46 5.66 -3.52
C GLN A 4 8.16 6.50 -4.60
N SER A 5 9.05 7.40 -4.17
CA SER A 5 9.90 8.17 -5.08
C SER A 5 10.76 7.21 -5.93
N GLY A 6 11.06 7.58 -7.17
CA GLY A 6 11.87 6.75 -8.07
C GLY A 6 11.18 5.53 -8.70
N MET A 7 9.92 5.22 -8.34
CA MET A 7 9.15 4.11 -8.94
C MET A 7 8.66 4.35 -10.38
N GLY A 8 9.14 5.41 -11.06
CA GLY A 8 8.79 5.68 -12.46
C GLY A 8 7.44 6.37 -12.72
N LYS A 9 6.78 6.94 -11.69
CA LYS A 9 5.48 7.65 -11.83
C LYS A 9 5.51 8.73 -12.91
N SER A 10 6.50 9.63 -12.89
CA SER A 10 6.64 10.71 -13.87
C SER A 10 6.90 10.19 -15.29
N THR A 11 7.67 9.11 -15.42
CA THR A 11 7.90 8.43 -16.71
C THR A 11 6.59 7.90 -17.29
N LEU A 12 5.77 7.26 -16.45
CA LEU A 12 4.47 6.72 -16.87
C LEU A 12 3.48 7.83 -17.27
N ILE A 13 3.48 8.96 -16.55
CA ILE A 13 2.66 10.14 -16.90
C ILE A 13 3.03 10.69 -18.28
N ASN A 14 4.33 10.88 -18.54
CA ASN A 14 4.80 11.41 -19.82
C ASN A 14 4.56 10.44 -20.99
N ALA A 15 4.51 9.12 -20.73
CA ALA A 15 4.13 8.14 -21.74
C ALA A 15 2.63 8.14 -22.06
N LEU A 16 1.78 8.39 -21.05
CA LEU A 16 0.32 8.39 -21.21
C LEU A 16 -0.24 9.69 -21.76
N ILE A 17 0.46 10.81 -21.56
CA ILE A 17 -0.05 12.15 -21.89
C ILE A 17 0.99 12.87 -22.75
N PRO A 18 0.83 12.85 -24.08
CA PRO A 18 1.69 13.61 -24.98
C PRO A 18 1.66 15.10 -24.60
N GLY A 19 2.81 15.63 -24.17
CA GLY A 19 2.93 17.04 -23.78
C GLY A 19 2.61 17.38 -22.32
N ALA A 20 2.37 16.39 -21.44
CA ALA A 20 2.18 16.66 -20.00
C ALA A 20 3.36 17.38 -19.33
N ALA A 21 4.56 17.27 -19.92
CA ALA A 21 5.80 17.87 -19.41
C ALA A 21 5.97 17.65 -17.90
N ALA A 22 5.54 16.48 -17.39
CA ALA A 22 5.71 16.13 -15.99
C ALA A 22 7.21 16.10 -15.71
N ALA A 23 7.65 16.78 -14.65
CA ALA A 23 9.06 16.93 -14.34
C ALA A 23 9.71 15.56 -14.09
N THR A 24 10.42 15.04 -15.08
CA THR A 24 11.31 13.88 -15.00
C THR A 24 12.72 14.38 -14.75
N ARG A 25 12.96 15.08 -13.65
CA ARG A 25 14.36 15.27 -13.24
C ARG A 25 14.84 13.97 -12.62
N GLU A 26 16.00 13.51 -13.08
CA GLU A 26 16.75 12.42 -12.47
C GLU A 26 16.93 12.69 -10.97
N ILE A 27 16.91 11.61 -10.20
CA ILE A 27 17.13 11.64 -8.77
C ILE A 27 18.49 12.33 -8.55
N SER A 28 18.48 13.52 -7.94
CA SER A 28 19.69 14.28 -7.65
C SER A 28 20.59 13.47 -6.70
N GLU A 29 21.69 12.93 -7.22
CA GLU A 29 22.74 12.21 -6.47
C GLU A 29 23.41 13.06 -5.38
N ALA A 30 23.18 14.38 -5.36
CA ALA A 30 23.88 15.32 -4.49
C ALA A 30 23.35 15.44 -3.05
N LEU A 31 22.21 14.84 -2.71
CA LEU A 31 21.59 14.99 -1.39
C LEU A 31 21.18 13.62 -0.85
N ASP A 32 21.88 13.16 0.17
CA ASP A 32 21.56 12.01 1.03
C ASP A 32 20.26 12.22 1.87
N SER A 33 19.35 13.06 1.37
CA SER A 33 17.97 13.20 1.78
C SER A 33 17.17 13.66 0.56
N GLY A 34 16.33 12.77 0.03
CA GLY A 34 15.67 12.93 -1.27
C GLY A 34 14.80 14.18 -1.36
N LYS A 35 15.33 15.25 -1.94
CA LYS A 35 14.62 16.52 -2.14
C LYS A 35 13.55 16.34 -3.23
N HIS A 36 12.30 16.42 -2.77
CA HIS A 36 11.07 16.21 -3.54
C HIS A 36 10.96 17.11 -4.77
N THR A 37 10.49 16.59 -5.91
CA THR A 37 10.17 17.41 -7.09
C THR A 37 8.66 17.62 -7.29
N THR A 38 7.79 16.80 -6.67
CA THR A 38 6.33 17.01 -6.67
C THR A 38 5.84 17.20 -5.24
N THR A 39 5.71 18.45 -4.77
CA THR A 39 5.21 18.81 -3.43
C THR A 39 3.68 18.96 -3.38
N HIS A 40 3.01 18.91 -4.53
CA HIS A 40 1.56 19.07 -4.65
C HIS A 40 0.98 17.96 -5.51
N ALA A 41 -0.26 17.56 -5.20
CA ALA A 41 -1.04 16.73 -6.10
C ALA A 41 -1.32 17.51 -7.40
N ARG A 42 -1.11 16.88 -8.55
CA ARG A 42 -1.39 17.47 -9.87
C ARG A 42 -2.45 16.65 -10.59
N LEU A 43 -3.43 17.34 -11.15
CA LEU A 43 -4.40 16.77 -12.06
C LEU A 43 -3.91 16.96 -13.50
N TYR A 44 -3.83 15.88 -14.26
CA TYR A 44 -3.65 15.89 -15.70
C TYR A 44 -4.95 15.42 -16.35
N ARG A 45 -5.41 16.07 -17.42
CA ARG A 45 -6.49 15.54 -18.25
C ARG A 45 -5.88 14.62 -19.31
N LEU A 46 -6.41 13.41 -19.44
CA LEU A 46 -6.01 12.47 -20.50
C LEU A 46 -6.81 12.79 -21.78
N ASP A 47 -8.10 13.04 -21.61
CA ASP A 47 -9.06 13.47 -22.63
C ASP A 47 -10.19 14.28 -21.96
N ASP A 48 -11.30 14.50 -22.67
CA ASP A 48 -12.43 15.29 -22.19
C ASP A 48 -13.16 14.63 -20.99
N GLU A 49 -13.11 13.30 -20.88
CA GLU A 49 -13.89 12.51 -19.93
C GLU A 49 -13.04 11.86 -18.83
N SER A 50 -11.71 11.93 -18.91
CA SER A 50 -10.81 11.24 -17.99
C SER A 50 -9.64 12.09 -17.50
N ALA A 51 -9.25 11.84 -16.25
CA ALA A 51 -8.18 12.56 -15.58
C ALA A 51 -7.30 11.65 -14.72
N LEU A 52 -6.05 12.06 -14.59
CA LEU A 52 -5.01 11.42 -13.80
C LEU A 52 -4.55 12.35 -12.68
N ILE A 53 -4.65 11.91 -11.44
CA ILE A 53 -4.08 12.63 -10.30
C ILE A 53 -2.73 12.02 -9.96
N ASP A 54 -1.64 12.78 -10.05
CA ASP A 54 -0.33 12.43 -9.50
C ASP A 54 -0.20 13.02 -8.10
N SER A 55 0.13 12.21 -7.11
CA SER A 55 0.40 12.68 -5.76
C SER A 55 1.89 12.65 -5.46
N PRO A 56 2.40 13.51 -4.55
CA PRO A 56 3.74 13.38 -4.00
C PRO A 56 4.03 11.94 -3.59
N GLY A 57 5.29 11.52 -3.71
CA GLY A 57 5.72 10.23 -3.19
C GLY A 57 5.44 10.17 -1.69
N LEU A 58 4.49 9.33 -1.28
CA LEU A 58 4.17 9.15 0.12
C LEU A 58 5.33 8.38 0.77
N GLN A 59 5.99 8.98 1.76
CA GLN A 59 7.12 8.33 2.44
C GLN A 59 6.64 7.31 3.46
N GLU A 60 5.63 7.63 4.26
CA GLU A 60 5.05 6.71 5.24
C GLU A 60 3.54 6.90 5.35
N PHE A 61 2.80 5.79 5.29
CA PHE A 61 1.39 5.73 5.68
C PHE A 61 1.38 5.33 7.16
N GLY A 62 1.08 6.26 8.05
CA GLY A 62 0.85 5.93 9.46
C GLY A 62 -0.45 5.14 9.58
N LEU A 63 -0.38 3.85 9.89
CA LEU A 63 -1.56 2.99 10.07
C LEU A 63 -2.18 3.11 11.48
N ALA A 64 -1.67 4.01 12.32
CA ALA A 64 -2.09 4.20 13.71
C ALA A 64 -3.59 4.55 13.88
N HIS A 65 -4.21 5.12 12.85
CA HIS A 65 -5.63 5.49 12.86
C HIS A 65 -6.58 4.32 12.58
N LEU A 66 -6.05 3.18 12.13
CA LEU A 66 -6.84 1.98 11.84
C LEU A 66 -6.83 1.05 13.05
N THR A 67 -7.91 0.31 13.29
CA THR A 67 -7.90 -0.81 14.24
C THR A 67 -7.24 -2.04 13.64
N VAL A 68 -6.95 -3.07 14.45
CA VAL A 68 -6.47 -4.36 13.93
C VAL A 68 -7.51 -4.99 12.99
N GLY A 69 -8.78 -4.95 13.38
CA GLY A 69 -9.90 -5.42 12.55
C GLY A 69 -10.04 -4.67 11.22
N ASP A 70 -9.72 -3.38 11.17
CA ASP A 70 -9.70 -2.64 9.90
C ASP A 70 -8.61 -3.16 8.95
N ILE A 71 -7.43 -3.51 9.49
CA ILE A 71 -6.39 -4.14 8.66
C ILE A 71 -6.83 -5.52 8.21
N GLU A 72 -7.36 -6.35 9.11
CA GLU A 72 -7.81 -7.71 8.75
C GLU A 72 -8.80 -7.65 7.57
N ASN A 73 -9.74 -6.72 7.61
CA ASN A 73 -10.70 -6.51 6.52
C ASN A 73 -10.09 -5.92 5.24
N ALA A 74 -8.93 -5.29 5.33
CA ALA A 74 -8.17 -4.80 4.17
C ALA A 74 -7.43 -5.91 3.41
N PHE A 75 -7.31 -7.11 3.97
CA PHE A 75 -6.80 -8.31 3.30
C PHE A 75 -8.01 -9.12 2.75
N PRO A 76 -8.31 -9.07 1.44
CA PRO A 76 -9.51 -9.72 0.90
C PRO A 76 -9.61 -11.22 1.22
N GLU A 77 -8.47 -11.90 1.23
CA GLU A 77 -8.36 -13.32 1.54
C GLU A 77 -8.55 -13.65 3.03
N PHE A 78 -8.47 -12.67 3.93
CA PHE A 78 -8.76 -12.86 5.36
C PHE A 78 -10.27 -12.80 5.63
N ARG A 79 -11.02 -11.98 4.89
CA ARG A 79 -12.45 -11.68 5.13
C ARG A 79 -13.32 -12.92 5.39
N PRO A 80 -13.16 -14.06 4.69
CA PRO A 80 -13.96 -15.26 4.97
C PRO A 80 -13.63 -15.92 6.31
N HIS A 81 -12.50 -15.62 6.93
CA HIS A 81 -11.95 -16.28 8.12
C HIS A 81 -11.93 -15.38 9.36
N VAL A 82 -12.00 -14.05 9.19
CA VAL A 82 -12.13 -13.08 10.30
C VAL A 82 -13.36 -13.40 11.15
N GLY A 83 -13.21 -13.34 12.47
CA GLY A 83 -14.28 -13.65 13.43
C GLY A 83 -14.60 -15.15 13.59
N ARG A 84 -13.87 -16.04 12.92
CA ARG A 84 -14.01 -17.51 13.05
C ARG A 84 -12.94 -18.17 13.92
N CYS A 85 -12.06 -17.37 14.51
CA CYS A 85 -11.08 -17.85 15.48
C CYS A 85 -11.78 -18.19 16.80
N SER A 86 -11.23 -19.12 17.56
CA SER A 86 -11.73 -19.43 18.92
C SER A 86 -11.64 -18.24 19.88
N PHE A 87 -10.67 -17.35 19.65
CA PHE A 87 -10.46 -16.12 20.43
C PHE A 87 -10.99 -14.91 19.67
N ARG A 88 -11.68 -14.01 20.39
CA ARG A 88 -12.26 -12.78 19.83
C ARG A 88 -11.20 -11.71 19.50
N ASP A 89 -10.08 -11.74 20.21
CA ASP A 89 -8.92 -10.86 20.14
C ASP A 89 -7.71 -11.58 19.53
N CYS A 90 -7.94 -12.49 18.60
CA CYS A 90 -6.87 -13.26 17.97
C CYS A 90 -5.98 -12.36 17.10
N HIS A 91 -4.68 -12.29 17.40
CA HIS A 91 -3.66 -11.59 16.61
C HIS A 91 -3.07 -12.45 15.47
N HIS A 92 -3.58 -13.68 15.32
CA HIS A 92 -3.16 -14.64 14.32
C HIS A 92 -1.66 -14.96 14.38
N GLU A 93 -1.08 -15.00 15.57
CA GLU A 93 0.34 -15.24 15.80
C GLU A 93 0.54 -16.59 16.50
N ALA A 94 0.45 -16.60 17.82
CA ALA A 94 0.68 -17.78 18.64
C ALA A 94 -0.61 -18.53 19.00
N GLU A 95 -1.78 -17.92 18.77
CA GLU A 95 -3.05 -18.46 19.25
C GLU A 95 -3.33 -19.86 18.66
N PRO A 96 -3.81 -20.80 19.51
CA PRO A 96 -4.35 -22.06 19.04
C PRO A 96 -5.70 -21.84 18.34
N ASP A 97 -6.08 -22.74 17.44
CA ASP A 97 -7.37 -22.74 16.73
C ASP A 97 -7.71 -21.42 16.03
N CYS A 98 -6.71 -20.86 15.36
CA CYS A 98 -6.85 -19.65 14.56
C CYS A 98 -7.28 -20.00 13.12
N ALA A 99 -8.47 -19.53 12.72
CA ALA A 99 -9.02 -19.78 11.39
C ALA A 99 -8.14 -19.22 10.26
N VAL A 100 -7.44 -18.12 10.48
CA VAL A 100 -6.50 -17.54 9.50
C VAL A 100 -5.24 -18.40 9.37
N LYS A 101 -4.69 -18.91 10.49
CA LYS A 101 -3.53 -19.83 10.45
C LYS A 101 -3.89 -21.15 9.78
N GLN A 102 -5.09 -21.66 10.03
CA GLN A 102 -5.59 -22.86 9.34
C GLN A 102 -5.75 -22.60 7.84
N ALA A 103 -6.35 -21.47 7.45
CA ALA A 103 -6.48 -21.10 6.04
C ALA A 103 -5.11 -20.92 5.33
N VAL A 104 -4.06 -20.51 6.04
CA VAL A 104 -2.69 -20.54 5.51
C VAL A 104 -2.18 -21.97 5.34
N ALA A 105 -2.39 -22.84 6.33
CA ALA A 105 -1.99 -24.25 6.25
C ALA A 105 -2.70 -24.99 5.10
N ASP A 106 -3.96 -24.64 4.85
CA ASP A 106 -4.79 -25.20 3.77
C ASP A 106 -4.47 -24.58 2.38
N GLY A 107 -3.56 -23.60 2.32
CA GLY A 107 -3.16 -22.92 1.08
C GLY A 107 -4.16 -21.90 0.54
N LEU A 108 -5.22 -21.59 1.29
CA LEU A 108 -6.23 -20.58 0.93
C LEU A 108 -5.68 -19.16 1.07
N ILE A 109 -4.75 -18.96 2.01
CA ILE A 109 -4.05 -17.70 2.24
C ILE A 109 -2.55 -17.93 2.02
N HIS A 110 -1.94 -17.13 1.15
CA HIS A 110 -0.50 -17.22 0.93
C HIS A 110 0.28 -16.82 2.19
N PRO A 111 1.29 -17.60 2.65
CA PRO A 111 2.00 -17.34 3.91
C PRO A 111 2.57 -15.92 4.06
N ARG A 112 3.11 -15.36 2.97
CA ARG A 112 3.60 -13.96 2.94
C ARG A 112 2.54 -12.91 3.31
N ARG A 113 1.26 -13.18 3.06
CA ARG A 113 0.18 -12.26 3.40
C ARG A 113 -0.04 -12.19 4.91
N LEU A 114 0.01 -13.34 5.58
CA LEU A 114 0.01 -13.39 7.05
C LEU A 114 1.26 -12.74 7.65
N GLU A 115 2.43 -12.93 7.04
CA GLU A 115 3.65 -12.24 7.46
C GLU A 115 3.52 -10.71 7.34
N HIS A 116 2.99 -10.21 6.20
CA HIS A 116 2.78 -8.78 6.00
C HIS A 116 1.78 -8.20 7.00
N PHE A 117 0.67 -8.91 7.27
CA PHE A 117 -0.30 -8.53 8.28
C PHE A 117 0.37 -8.36 9.66
N ARG A 118 1.12 -9.37 10.10
CA ARG A 118 1.84 -9.34 11.38
C ARG A 118 2.82 -8.16 11.47
N LYS A 119 3.56 -7.86 10.40
CA LYS A 119 4.44 -6.69 10.34
C LYS A 119 3.67 -5.36 10.47
N MET A 120 2.48 -5.27 9.87
CA MET A 120 1.64 -4.07 9.93
C MET A 120 1.01 -3.82 11.30
N ILE A 121 0.76 -4.88 12.09
CA ILE A 121 0.24 -4.74 13.47
C ILE A 121 1.35 -4.56 14.51
N ALA A 122 2.55 -5.10 14.26
CA ALA A 122 3.69 -5.01 15.18
C ALA A 122 4.38 -3.63 15.15
N GLY A 123 4.32 -2.92 14.01
CA GLY A 123 4.90 -1.58 13.83
C GLY A 123 3.96 -0.44 14.23
N ARG A 124 3.01 -0.69 15.14
CA ARG A 124 2.02 0.28 15.61
C ARG A 124 2.30 0.74 17.03
#